data_AF-A0A1V5L2G8-F1
#
_entry.id   AF-A0A1V5L2G8-F1
#
_cell.length_a   1.000
_cell.length_b   1.000
_cell.length_c   1.000
_cell.angle_alpha   90.00
_cell.angle_beta   90.00
_cell.angle_gamma   90.00
#
_symmetry.space_group_name_H-M   'P 1'
#
loop_
_entity.id
_entity.type
_entity.pdbx_description
1 polymer ?
#
loop_
_entity_poly.entity_id
_entity_poly.type
_entity_poly.pdbx_seq_one_letter_code
_entity_poly.pdbx_strand_id
1 'polypeptide(L)'
;MLDYFDVRAIKTGMLFNAEIIRAVVECLSGSRRIPVVVDPVMVATSGSVLLQPDAIEVLTKELFPLATLVTPNLDEVKVLIRRHPKDLQSIVNAARSLATRFQTAFLVKGGHLPGNQLTDVLAFPESDFRTFNTQRIPGVNSHGSGCSLASAIAAEIARGNQLDEAIEKAHRFLQDTFLRPVILSKGAFLNHFR
;
A
#
# COMPACT_ATOMS: atom_id res chain seq x y z
N MET A 1 -3.98 22.17 -10.76
CA MET A 1 -3.03 21.19 -11.34
C MET A 1 -3.79 19.98 -11.87
N LEU A 2 -4.59 19.32 -11.02
CA LEU A 2 -5.42 18.18 -11.40
C LEU A 2 -6.52 18.54 -12.42
N ASP A 3 -6.90 19.82 -12.51
CA ASP A 3 -7.87 20.30 -13.51
C ASP A 3 -7.28 20.51 -14.93
N TYR A 4 -5.95 20.48 -15.06
CA TYR A 4 -5.26 20.75 -16.33
C TYR A 4 -4.76 19.49 -17.04
N PHE A 5 -4.73 18.35 -16.34
CA PHE A 5 -4.27 17.08 -16.87
C PHE A 5 -5.33 16.01 -16.58
N ASP A 6 -5.51 15.05 -17.50
CA ASP A 6 -6.39 13.90 -17.27
C ASP A 6 -5.74 12.89 -16.31
N VAL A 7 -5.66 13.27 -15.03
CA VAL A 7 -5.11 12.41 -13.98
C VAL A 7 -6.15 11.38 -13.59
N ARG A 8 -5.88 10.12 -13.93
CA ARG A 8 -6.82 8.99 -13.77
C ARG A 8 -6.68 8.24 -12.43
N ALA A 9 -5.55 8.36 -11.74
CA ALA A 9 -5.33 7.84 -10.39
C ALA A 9 -4.13 8.56 -9.74
N ILE A 10 -4.07 8.58 -8.42
CA ILE A 10 -2.99 9.20 -7.63
C ILE A 10 -2.41 8.16 -6.67
N LYS A 11 -1.09 8.18 -6.48
CA LYS A 11 -0.40 7.40 -5.45
C LYS A 11 0.36 8.33 -4.51
N THR A 12 0.19 8.16 -3.20
CA THR A 12 1.06 8.81 -2.20
C THR A 12 2.05 7.79 -1.63
N GLY A 13 3.28 8.22 -1.34
CA GLY A 13 4.30 7.42 -0.68
C GLY A 13 4.63 7.95 0.69
N MET A 14 5.91 7.91 1.07
CA MET A 14 6.38 8.49 2.33
C MET A 14 6.06 9.99 2.39
N LEU A 15 5.26 10.39 3.38
CA LEU A 15 4.97 11.79 3.71
C LEU A 15 5.54 12.07 5.10
N PHE A 16 6.63 12.84 5.16
CA PHE A 16 7.50 12.92 6.34
C PHE A 16 6.84 13.56 7.58
N ASN A 17 6.04 14.62 7.39
CA ASN A 17 5.45 15.39 8.48
C ASN A 17 4.00 15.82 8.18
N ALA A 18 3.35 16.39 9.20
CA ALA A 18 1.97 16.87 9.11
C ALA A 18 1.77 17.96 8.04
N GLU A 19 2.74 18.85 7.84
CA GLU A 19 2.66 19.94 6.85
C GLU A 19 2.57 19.39 5.42
N ILE A 20 3.43 18.43 5.07
CA ILE A 20 3.39 17.76 3.76
C ILE A 20 2.07 17.03 3.57
N ILE A 21 1.59 16.32 4.61
CA ILE A 21 0.31 15.60 4.52
C ILE A 21 -0.84 16.58 4.26
N ARG A 22 -0.88 17.73 4.95
CA ARG A 22 -1.93 18.74 4.75
C ARG A 22 -1.88 19.36 3.36
N ALA A 23 -0.69 19.64 2.83
CA ALA A 23 -0.53 20.11 1.45
C ALA A 23 -1.08 19.10 0.43
N VAL A 24 -0.87 17.79 0.68
CA VAL A 24 -1.46 16.73 -0.13
C VAL A 24 -2.98 16.69 0.02
N VAL A 25 -3.50 16.75 1.24
CA VAL A 25 -4.95 16.77 1.53
C VAL A 25 -5.63 17.95 0.84
N GLU A 26 -5.04 19.15 0.88
CA GLU A 26 -5.55 20.34 0.20
C GLU A 26 -5.62 20.13 -1.33
N CYS A 27 -4.57 19.58 -1.92
CA CYS A 27 -4.53 19.25 -3.35
C CYS A 27 -5.62 18.23 -3.73
N LEU A 28 -5.84 17.20 -2.91
CA LEU A 28 -6.81 16.14 -3.16
C LEU A 28 -8.26 16.57 -2.91
N SER A 29 -8.50 17.46 -1.95
CA SER A 29 -9.84 17.90 -1.56
C SER A 29 -10.55 18.68 -2.68
N GLY A 30 -9.79 19.35 -3.55
CA GLY A 30 -10.30 20.03 -4.73
C GLY A 30 -10.69 19.07 -5.88
N SER A 31 -10.09 17.88 -5.94
CA SER A 31 -10.27 16.92 -7.03
C SER A 31 -11.28 15.82 -6.69
N ARG A 32 -12.57 16.16 -6.69
CA ARG A 32 -13.60 15.13 -6.51
C ARG A 32 -13.58 14.15 -7.68
N ARG A 33 -13.28 12.87 -7.39
CA ARG A 33 -13.44 11.63 -8.21
C ARG A 33 -12.16 10.97 -8.74
N ILE A 34 -10.96 11.44 -8.43
CA ILE A 34 -9.75 10.70 -8.82
C ILE A 34 -9.44 9.63 -7.76
N PRO A 35 -9.31 8.34 -8.12
CA PRO A 35 -8.92 7.30 -7.18
C PRO A 35 -7.54 7.57 -6.56
N VAL A 36 -7.43 7.40 -5.24
CA VAL A 36 -6.18 7.64 -4.49
C VAL A 36 -5.73 6.36 -3.79
N VAL A 37 -4.51 5.92 -4.10
CA VAL A 37 -3.82 4.83 -3.42
C VAL A 37 -2.82 5.41 -2.43
N VAL A 38 -3.05 5.20 -1.14
CA VAL A 38 -2.15 5.63 -0.07
C VAL A 38 -1.27 4.47 0.35
N ASP A 39 0.04 4.64 0.21
CA ASP A 39 1.07 3.76 0.76
C ASP A 39 1.63 4.43 2.01
N PRO A 40 1.13 4.08 3.21
CA PRO A 40 1.39 4.83 4.44
C PRO A 40 2.78 4.46 5.00
N VAL A 41 3.83 4.81 4.27
CA VAL A 41 5.23 4.48 4.60
C VAL A 41 5.62 5.15 5.92
N MET A 42 5.36 4.47 7.04
CA MET A 42 5.59 4.95 8.40
C MET A 42 6.84 4.36 9.04
N VAL A 43 7.31 3.23 8.53
CA VAL A 43 8.42 2.47 9.10
C VAL A 43 9.41 2.13 7.99
N ALA A 44 10.68 2.42 8.21
CA ALA A 44 11.75 2.06 7.30
C ALA A 44 11.91 0.53 7.26
N THR A 45 12.56 0.01 6.20
CA THR A 45 12.97 -1.41 6.18
C THR A 45 13.88 -1.78 7.36
N SER A 46 14.54 -0.79 7.98
CA SER A 46 15.34 -0.95 9.21
C SER A 46 14.52 -0.98 10.51
N GLY A 47 13.20 -0.80 10.45
CA GLY A 47 12.32 -0.73 11.62
C GLY A 47 12.23 0.65 12.28
N SER A 48 12.94 1.65 11.77
CA SER A 48 12.89 3.02 12.28
C SER A 48 11.58 3.71 11.91
N VAL A 49 10.93 4.40 12.86
CA VAL A 49 9.77 5.24 12.57
C VAL A 49 10.23 6.43 11.70
N LEU A 50 9.58 6.60 10.55
CA LEU A 50 9.91 7.62 9.55
C LEU A 50 9.08 8.90 9.72
N LEU A 51 7.86 8.76 10.24
CA LEU A 51 6.94 9.88 10.44
C LEU A 51 7.16 10.53 11.81
N GLN A 52 7.01 11.84 11.86
CA GLN A 52 6.85 12.52 13.15
C GLN A 52 5.56 12.06 13.85
N PRO A 53 5.51 12.03 15.19
CA PRO A 53 4.36 11.48 15.92
C PRO A 53 3.01 12.14 15.57
N ASP A 54 3.02 13.44 15.33
CA ASP A 54 1.86 14.25 14.92
C ASP A 54 1.42 13.96 13.48
N ALA A 55 2.34 13.54 12.61
CA ALA A 55 2.06 13.22 11.21
C ALA A 55 1.12 12.01 11.07
N ILE A 56 1.20 11.02 11.97
CA ILE A 56 0.32 9.84 11.94
C ILE A 56 -1.15 10.24 12.20
N GLU A 57 -1.37 11.20 13.10
CA GLU A 57 -2.71 11.69 13.40
C GLU A 57 -3.32 12.40 12.18
N VAL A 58 -2.56 13.28 11.54
CA VAL A 58 -2.99 13.98 10.32
C VAL A 58 -3.21 12.98 9.18
N LEU A 59 -2.30 12.03 8.98
CA LEU A 59 -2.42 10.97 7.97
C LEU A 59 -3.74 10.20 8.12
N THR A 60 -4.06 9.78 9.35
CA THR A 60 -5.21 8.93 9.63
C THR A 60 -6.54 9.70 9.67
N LYS A 61 -6.54 10.96 10.12
CA LYS A 61 -7.76 11.78 10.24
C LYS A 61 -8.10 12.55 8.97
N GLU A 62 -7.10 12.96 8.19
CA GLU A 62 -7.29 13.87 7.06
C GLU A 62 -7.03 13.19 5.72
N LEU A 63 -5.98 12.35 5.59
CA LEU A 63 -5.66 11.73 4.30
C LEU A 63 -6.39 10.40 4.05
N PHE A 64 -6.47 9.51 5.04
CA PHE A 64 -7.14 8.22 4.86
C PHE A 64 -8.60 8.34 4.38
N PRO A 65 -9.42 9.28 4.88
CA PRO A 65 -10.79 9.46 4.38
C PRO A 65 -10.90 9.85 2.91
N LEU A 66 -9.82 10.35 2.29
CA LEU A 66 -9.76 10.68 0.87
C LEU A 66 -9.27 9.51 0.00
N ALA A 67 -8.80 8.43 0.63
CA ALA A 67 -8.21 7.31 -0.10
C ALA A 67 -9.28 6.38 -0.68
N THR A 68 -8.99 5.84 -1.86
CA THR A 68 -9.70 4.68 -2.41
C THR A 68 -9.15 3.38 -1.83
N LEU A 69 -7.84 3.32 -1.60
CA LEU A 69 -7.16 2.18 -1.02
C LEU A 69 -5.99 2.65 -0.15
N VAL A 70 -5.87 2.09 1.05
CA VAL A 70 -4.67 2.21 1.89
C VAL A 70 -3.93 0.86 1.92
N THR A 71 -2.60 0.87 1.77
CA THR A 71 -1.81 -0.36 1.55
C THR A 71 -0.77 -0.63 2.65
N PRO A 72 -1.12 -0.71 3.95
CA PRO A 72 -0.12 -0.84 5.00
C PRO A 72 0.54 -2.23 5.03
N ASN A 73 1.82 -2.31 5.40
CA ASN A 73 2.49 -3.55 5.80
C ASN A 73 2.21 -3.89 7.29
N LEU A 74 2.71 -5.03 7.78
CA LEU A 74 2.47 -5.46 9.17
C LEU A 74 3.05 -4.52 10.24
N ASP A 75 4.19 -3.88 9.98
CA ASP A 75 4.79 -2.90 10.90
C ASP A 75 3.95 -1.62 10.98
N GLU A 76 3.45 -1.17 9.83
CA GLU A 76 2.52 -0.04 9.71
C GLU A 76 1.19 -0.35 10.40
N VAL A 77 0.67 -1.57 10.23
CA VAL A 77 -0.51 -2.04 10.98
C VAL A 77 -0.25 -1.99 12.48
N LYS A 78 0.92 -2.45 12.95
CA LYS A 78 1.29 -2.38 14.37
C LYS A 78 1.23 -0.95 14.91
N VAL A 79 1.64 0.04 14.12
CA VAL A 79 1.52 1.45 14.49
C VAL A 79 0.04 1.88 14.57
N LEU A 80 -0.77 1.53 13.56
CA LEU A 80 -2.17 1.98 13.45
C LEU A 80 -3.12 1.37 14.50
N ILE A 81 -2.96 0.09 14.83
CA ILE A 81 -3.85 -0.65 15.74
C ILE A 81 -3.19 -1.07 17.05
N ARG A 82 -1.92 -0.72 17.28
CA ARG A 82 -1.12 -1.08 18.46
C ARG A 82 -1.04 -2.60 18.73
N ARG A 83 -1.18 -3.40 17.69
CA ARG A 83 -1.11 -4.88 17.71
C ARG A 83 -0.39 -5.37 16.47
N HIS A 84 0.44 -6.40 16.63
CA HIS A 84 1.18 -7.00 15.52
C HIS A 84 0.52 -8.32 15.10
N PRO A 85 -0.12 -8.39 13.91
CA PRO A 85 -0.64 -9.65 13.37
C PRO A 85 0.46 -10.71 13.21
N LYS A 86 0.16 -11.98 13.49
CA LYS A 86 1.15 -13.08 13.47
C LYS A 86 0.75 -14.26 12.59
N ASP A 87 -0.48 -14.23 12.07
CA ASP A 87 -1.08 -15.28 11.26
C ASP A 87 -2.13 -14.68 10.32
N LEU A 88 -2.64 -15.48 9.38
CA LEU A 88 -3.63 -15.02 8.41
C LEU A 88 -4.90 -14.49 9.09
N GLN A 89 -5.40 -15.16 10.13
CA GLN A 89 -6.63 -14.76 10.81
C GLN A 89 -6.50 -13.38 11.46
N SER A 90 -5.37 -13.11 12.11
CA SER A 90 -5.08 -11.80 12.71
C SER A 90 -4.88 -10.71 11.66
N ILE A 91 -4.34 -11.04 10.47
CA ILE A 91 -4.29 -10.10 9.33
C ILE A 91 -5.70 -9.77 8.84
N VAL A 92 -6.56 -10.76 8.66
CA VAL A 92 -7.97 -10.55 8.26
C VAL A 92 -8.69 -9.65 9.26
N ASN A 93 -8.54 -9.94 10.55
CA ASN A 93 -9.15 -9.14 11.61
C ASN A 93 -8.61 -7.70 11.62
N ALA A 94 -7.30 -7.52 11.39
CA ALA A 94 -6.68 -6.20 11.31
C ALA A 94 -7.19 -5.42 10.08
N ALA A 95 -7.25 -6.04 8.91
CA ALA A 95 -7.74 -5.42 7.68
C ALA A 95 -9.19 -4.95 7.84
N ARG A 96 -10.08 -5.80 8.37
CA ARG A 96 -11.48 -5.44 8.65
C ARG A 96 -11.58 -4.31 9.67
N SER A 97 -10.83 -4.40 10.77
CA SER A 97 -10.85 -3.35 11.81
C SER A 97 -10.38 -2.01 11.28
N LEU A 98 -9.33 -1.97 10.45
CA LEU A 98 -8.84 -0.76 9.81
C LEU A 98 -9.87 -0.19 8.85
N ALA A 99 -10.43 -1.03 7.98
CA ALA A 99 -11.41 -0.60 7.00
C ALA A 99 -12.67 -0.02 7.65
N THR A 100 -13.23 -0.69 8.66
CA THR A 100 -14.38 -0.18 9.42
C THR A 100 -14.03 1.08 10.21
N ARG A 101 -12.84 1.15 10.84
CA ARG A 101 -12.44 2.31 11.65
C ARG A 101 -12.25 3.58 10.81
N PHE A 102 -11.65 3.45 9.63
CA PHE A 102 -11.30 4.59 8.77
C PHE A 102 -12.26 4.77 7.59
N GLN A 103 -13.31 3.95 7.50
CA GLN A 103 -14.35 4.02 6.46
C GLN A 103 -13.76 4.03 5.04
N THR A 104 -12.71 3.23 4.81
CA THR A 104 -11.92 3.17 3.57
C THR A 104 -11.47 1.73 3.31
N ALA A 105 -11.14 1.36 2.06
CA ALA A 105 -10.58 0.04 1.77
C ALA A 105 -9.11 -0.07 2.21
N PHE A 106 -8.74 -1.23 2.78
CA PHE A 106 -7.38 -1.52 3.24
C PHE A 106 -6.87 -2.82 2.62
N LEU A 107 -5.71 -2.78 1.97
CA LEU A 107 -4.93 -3.95 1.56
C LEU A 107 -3.77 -4.13 2.54
N VAL A 108 -3.95 -5.00 3.54
CA VAL A 108 -2.90 -5.31 4.51
C VAL A 108 -1.93 -6.30 3.90
N LYS A 109 -0.67 -5.87 3.75
CA LYS A 109 0.40 -6.65 3.13
C LYS A 109 0.99 -7.65 4.12
N GLY A 110 0.80 -8.95 3.88
CA GLY A 110 1.20 -10.03 4.79
C GLY A 110 2.58 -10.59 4.54
N GLY A 111 3.36 -10.02 3.61
CA GLY A 111 4.66 -10.55 3.15
C GLY A 111 5.76 -10.73 4.21
N HIS A 112 5.51 -10.39 5.48
CA HIS A 112 6.41 -10.60 6.63
C HIS A 112 6.10 -11.90 7.40
N LEU A 113 5.02 -12.61 7.08
CA LEU A 113 4.74 -13.93 7.67
C LEU A 113 5.75 -14.99 7.20
N PRO A 114 6.07 -15.98 8.06
CA PRO A 114 6.92 -17.11 7.68
C PRO A 114 6.26 -17.99 6.62
N GLY A 115 7.08 -18.64 5.79
CA GLY A 115 6.63 -19.54 4.74
C GLY A 115 6.86 -19.00 3.33
N ASN A 116 6.51 -19.83 2.36
CA ASN A 116 6.71 -19.56 0.93
C ASN A 116 5.53 -18.84 0.30
N GLN A 117 4.34 -18.91 0.89
CA GLN A 117 3.16 -18.18 0.43
C GLN A 117 3.09 -16.82 1.12
N LEU A 118 2.97 -15.76 0.33
CA LEU A 118 2.67 -14.41 0.79
C LEU A 118 1.18 -14.17 0.57
N THR A 119 0.48 -13.69 1.59
CA THR A 119 -0.96 -13.41 1.51
C THR A 119 -1.23 -11.98 1.94
N ASP A 120 -1.76 -11.20 1.01
CA ASP A 120 -2.28 -9.86 1.28
C ASP A 120 -3.80 -9.93 1.42
N VAL A 121 -4.36 -9.12 2.31
CA VAL A 121 -5.81 -9.13 2.60
C VAL A 121 -6.41 -7.77 2.32
N LEU A 122 -7.35 -7.73 1.38
CA LEU A 122 -8.19 -6.57 1.10
C LEU A 122 -9.46 -6.64 1.93
N ALA A 123 -9.80 -5.57 2.63
CA ALA A 123 -11.08 -5.42 3.32
C ALA A 123 -11.70 -4.07 3.02
N PHE A 124 -13.03 -4.03 3.07
CA PHE A 124 -13.84 -2.82 2.95
C PHE A 124 -14.64 -2.58 4.24
N PRO A 125 -15.17 -1.37 4.49
CA PRO A 125 -15.82 -1.03 5.76
C PRO A 125 -16.98 -1.96 6.17
N GLU A 126 -17.77 -2.43 5.20
CA GLU A 126 -19.03 -3.17 5.43
C GLU A 126 -19.20 -4.40 4.51
N SER A 127 -18.12 -4.92 3.92
CA SER A 127 -18.19 -6.10 3.05
C SER A 127 -17.25 -7.22 3.48
N ASP A 128 -17.34 -8.36 2.79
CA ASP A 128 -16.36 -9.41 2.90
C ASP A 128 -14.97 -8.96 2.44
N PHE A 129 -13.97 -9.70 2.90
CA PHE A 129 -12.57 -9.52 2.57
C PHE A 129 -12.19 -10.39 1.37
N ARG A 130 -11.08 -10.06 0.72
CA ARG A 130 -10.46 -10.85 -0.34
C ARG A 130 -8.99 -11.09 -0.02
N THR A 131 -8.47 -12.21 -0.50
CA THR A 131 -7.05 -12.57 -0.32
C THR A 131 -6.34 -12.61 -1.66
N PHE A 132 -5.10 -12.15 -1.67
CA PHE A 132 -4.23 -12.16 -2.83
C PHE A 132 -2.97 -12.95 -2.46
N ASN A 133 -2.75 -14.06 -3.16
CA ASN A 133 -1.68 -14.99 -2.84
C ASN A 133 -0.57 -14.90 -3.88
N THR A 134 0.67 -14.75 -3.41
CA THR A 134 1.88 -14.82 -4.25
C THR A 134 2.91 -15.74 -3.62
N GLN A 135 3.96 -16.06 -4.37
CA GLN A 135 5.06 -16.91 -3.92
C GLN A 135 6.26 -16.05 -3.55
N ARG A 136 6.88 -16.35 -2.41
CA ARG A 136 8.14 -15.74 -1.98
C ARG A 136 9.25 -16.16 -2.94
N ILE A 137 9.90 -15.19 -3.56
CA ILE A 137 11.06 -15.40 -4.44
C ILE A 137 12.33 -14.99 -3.66
N PRO A 138 13.18 -15.96 -3.26
CA PRO A 138 14.40 -15.66 -2.52
C PRO A 138 15.49 -15.07 -3.42
N GLY A 139 16.51 -14.46 -2.82
CA GLY A 139 17.71 -14.02 -3.53
C GLY A 139 17.59 -12.71 -4.29
N VAL A 140 16.45 -12.02 -4.19
CA VAL A 140 16.23 -10.69 -4.78
C VAL A 140 15.97 -9.68 -3.67
N ASN A 141 16.62 -8.52 -3.78
CA ASN A 141 16.39 -7.43 -2.86
C ASN A 141 14.95 -6.91 -3.02
N SER A 142 14.15 -7.07 -1.96
CA SER A 142 12.74 -6.69 -1.91
C SER A 142 12.51 -5.23 -1.52
N HIS A 143 13.58 -4.44 -1.34
CA HIS A 143 13.47 -3.02 -1.06
C HIS A 143 12.67 -2.31 -2.18
N GLY A 144 11.70 -1.50 -1.78
CA GLY A 144 10.79 -0.82 -2.70
C GLY A 144 9.64 -1.67 -3.25
N SER A 145 9.52 -2.96 -2.88
CA SER A 145 8.41 -3.82 -3.32
C SER A 145 7.04 -3.28 -2.92
N GLY A 146 6.90 -2.72 -1.71
CA GLY A 146 5.68 -2.04 -1.26
C GLY A 146 5.31 -0.83 -2.13
N CYS A 147 6.27 0.08 -2.37
CA CYS A 147 6.07 1.22 -3.27
C CYS A 147 5.71 0.78 -4.69
N SER A 148 6.34 -0.29 -5.17
CA SER A 148 6.11 -0.86 -6.50
C SER A 148 4.70 -1.41 -6.61
N LEU A 149 4.24 -2.16 -5.60
CA LEU A 149 2.87 -2.69 -5.53
C LEU A 149 1.84 -1.55 -5.55
N ALA A 150 1.98 -0.57 -4.67
CA ALA A 150 1.05 0.56 -4.59
C ALA A 150 1.02 1.38 -5.90
N SER A 151 2.17 1.57 -6.54
CA SER A 151 2.25 2.27 -7.84
C SER A 151 1.61 1.47 -8.96
N ALA A 152 1.83 0.15 -9.00
CA ALA A 152 1.20 -0.73 -9.98
C ALA A 152 -0.32 -0.80 -9.80
N ILE A 153 -0.82 -0.83 -8.56
CA ILE A 153 -2.27 -0.75 -8.28
C ILE A 153 -2.84 0.56 -8.82
N ALA A 154 -2.21 1.70 -8.53
CA ALA A 154 -2.67 3.00 -9.02
C ALA A 154 -2.66 3.06 -10.56
N ALA A 155 -1.63 2.50 -11.20
CA ALA A 155 -1.55 2.43 -12.66
C ALA A 155 -2.66 1.56 -13.28
N GLU A 156 -2.98 0.42 -12.67
CA GLU A 156 -4.08 -0.43 -13.14
C GLU A 156 -5.46 0.20 -12.89
N ILE A 157 -5.65 0.93 -11.79
CA ILE A 157 -6.87 1.72 -11.58
C ILE A 157 -6.99 2.82 -12.66
N ALA A 158 -5.88 3.51 -12.98
CA ALA A 158 -5.85 4.52 -14.04
C ALA A 158 -6.23 3.96 -15.42
N ARG A 159 -5.90 2.68 -15.68
CA ARG A 159 -6.31 1.94 -16.88
C ARG A 159 -7.80 1.55 -16.91
N GLY A 160 -8.55 1.83 -15.85
CA GLY A 160 -9.99 1.58 -15.75
C GLY A 160 -10.36 0.23 -15.14
N ASN A 161 -9.38 -0.53 -14.61
CA ASN A 161 -9.67 -1.79 -13.93
C ASN A 161 -10.37 -1.56 -12.59
N GLN A 162 -11.23 -2.51 -12.20
CA GLN A 162 -11.80 -2.53 -10.86
C GLN A 162 -10.72 -2.82 -9.81
N LEU A 163 -10.95 -2.42 -8.55
CA LEU A 163 -9.94 -2.47 -7.50
C LEU A 163 -9.33 -3.86 -7.32
N ASP A 164 -10.16 -4.91 -7.29
CA ASP A 164 -9.68 -6.29 -7.11
C ASP A 164 -8.80 -6.75 -8.26
N GLU A 165 -9.21 -6.44 -9.50
CA GLU A 165 -8.46 -6.76 -10.71
C GLU A 165 -7.15 -5.97 -10.77
N ALA A 166 -7.17 -4.69 -10.36
CA ALA A 166 -5.99 -3.85 -10.27
C ALA A 166 -4.97 -4.41 -9.27
N ILE A 167 -5.44 -4.88 -8.11
CA ILE A 167 -4.60 -5.53 -7.10
C ILE A 167 -4.03 -6.84 -7.64
N GLU A 168 -4.83 -7.68 -8.29
CA GLU A 168 -4.36 -8.94 -8.88
C GLU A 168 -3.29 -8.72 -9.97
N LYS A 169 -3.53 -7.77 -10.88
CA LYS A 169 -2.56 -7.39 -11.93
C LYS A 169 -1.29 -6.80 -11.33
N ALA A 170 -1.39 -5.98 -10.29
CA ALA A 170 -0.23 -5.42 -9.60
C ALA A 170 0.61 -6.50 -8.90
N HIS A 171 -0.01 -7.51 -8.29
CA HIS A 171 0.69 -8.66 -7.75
C HIS A 171 1.43 -9.47 -8.83
N ARG A 172 0.80 -9.68 -9.99
CA ARG A 172 1.44 -10.35 -11.13
C ARG A 172 2.66 -9.55 -11.63
N PHE A 173 2.50 -8.25 -11.82
CA PHE A 173 3.62 -7.36 -12.18
C PHE A 173 4.76 -7.48 -11.16
N LEU A 174 4.46 -7.38 -9.86
CA LEU A 174 5.49 -7.46 -8.82
C LEU A 174 6.20 -8.81 -8.84
N GLN A 175 5.46 -9.92 -8.97
CA GLN A 175 6.06 -11.26 -9.12
C GLN A 175 7.01 -11.34 -10.31
N ASP A 176 6.64 -10.77 -11.46
CA ASP A 176 7.50 -10.75 -12.64
C ASP A 176 8.79 -9.94 -12.40
N THR A 177 8.72 -8.84 -11.64
CA THR A 177 9.91 -8.05 -11.28
C THR A 177 10.90 -8.85 -10.42
N PHE A 178 10.39 -9.79 -9.60
CA PHE A 178 11.20 -10.71 -8.80
C PHE A 178 11.72 -11.89 -9.60
N LEU A 179 10.93 -12.44 -10.53
CA LEU A 179 11.34 -13.57 -11.38
C LEU A 179 12.40 -13.19 -12.42
N ARG A 180 12.44 -11.92 -12.81
CA ARG A 180 13.36 -11.40 -13.84
C ARG A 180 14.16 -10.21 -13.32
N PRO A 181 14.91 -10.37 -12.21
CA PRO A 181 15.55 -9.25 -11.53
C PRO A 181 16.65 -8.64 -12.40
N VAL A 182 16.95 -7.36 -12.15
CA VAL A 182 18.16 -6.74 -12.70
C VAL A 182 19.35 -7.19 -11.85
N ILE A 183 20.34 -7.81 -12.48
CA ILE A 183 21.57 -8.24 -11.81
C ILE A 183 22.60 -7.11 -11.92
N LEU A 184 22.99 -6.57 -10.76
CA LEU A 184 24.03 -5.55 -10.63
C LEU A 184 25.17 -6.11 -9.77
N SER A 185 26.31 -5.40 -9.73
CA SER A 185 27.49 -5.81 -8.95
C SER A 185 27.20 -6.04 -7.46
N LYS A 186 26.13 -5.45 -6.93
CA LYS A 186 25.72 -5.53 -5.51
C LYS A 186 24.56 -6.52 -5.26
N GLY A 187 24.14 -7.30 -6.25
CA GLY A 187 23.09 -8.31 -6.12
C GLY A 187 21.98 -8.21 -7.15
N ALA A 188 20.88 -8.90 -6.89
CA ALA A 188 19.68 -8.91 -7.73
C ALA A 188 18.62 -7.94 -7.17
N PHE A 189 18.05 -7.12 -8.04
CA PHE A 189 17.07 -6.07 -7.68
C PHE A 189 15.79 -6.20 -8.50
N LEU A 190 14.68 -5.67 -7.98
CA LEU A 190 13.41 -5.61 -8.70
C LEU A 190 13.59 -4.98 -10.09
N ASN A 191 13.01 -5.62 -11.11
CA ASN A 191 13.04 -5.13 -12.48
C ASN A 191 11.72 -4.48 -12.88
N HIS A 192 11.64 -3.14 -12.76
CA HIS A 192 10.43 -2.37 -13.10
C HIS A 192 10.22 -2.12 -14.60
N PHE A 193 11.15 -2.55 -15.47
CA PHE A 193 11.11 -2.29 -16.91
C PHE A 193 10.37 -3.37 -17.71
N ARG A 194 9.48 -4.13 -17.07
CA ARG A 194 8.79 -5.29 -17.65
C ARG A 194 7.30 -5.09 -17.77
#